data_AF-A0A120MZE9-F1
#
_entry.id   AF-A0A120MZE9-F1
#
_cell.length_a   1.000
_cell.length_b   1.000
_cell.length_c   1.000
_cell.angle_alpha   90.00
_cell.angle_beta   90.00
_cell.angle_gamma   90.00
#
_symmetry.space_group_name_H-M   'P 1'
#
loop_
_entity.id
_entity.type
_entity.pdbx_description
1 polymer ?
#
loop_
_entity_poly.entity_id
_entity_poly.type
_entity_poly.pdbx_seq_one_letter_code
_entity_poly.pdbx_strand_id
1 'polypeptide(L)'
;MPRPRCDQISLSSTPFYHVVSRCVRRSYLCGQDYVTGKCYKHRQQFIEERIRLLSSIFAVEIVTYAIMANHYHIVVKIDQDQANSWSNEDVIKRWRCLFKGPLLVQRYLAKKQLDELETAQVAELAGCYRERLGSLSWFMKCLNEPIARKANKEDQCSGHFWESRFKSQALLNDAALLSCMAYVDLNPVRANAASTPESSEHTGLRERLEPRFNLQQAVREQLDTGSLLRFEVPLKPLLKFKSSTVEAANSDNCDTIEHSRIAKPNPVSRGLATDQDALQKDYKLGIPCSFDDYLKLVDFSGRAIRPHKKGALAHSLPPILQRLGIADKQWLEQATRFECLYRRRQVGAMTTAQTELVNHQ
;
A
#
# COMPACT_ATOMS: atom_id res chain seq x y z
N MET A 1 -23.58 -15.45 11.10
CA MET A 1 -24.02 -15.02 9.76
C MET A 1 -22.89 -14.23 9.08
N PRO A 2 -22.67 -14.39 7.77
CA PRO A 2 -21.76 -13.50 7.03
C PRO A 2 -22.33 -12.07 7.04
N ARG A 3 -21.53 -11.11 7.51
CA ARG A 3 -21.93 -9.69 7.54
C ARG A 3 -21.85 -9.07 6.14
N PRO A 4 -22.73 -8.10 5.81
CA PRO A 4 -22.60 -7.24 4.64
C PRO A 4 -21.21 -6.61 4.51
N ARG A 5 -20.76 -6.36 3.28
CA ARG A 5 -19.38 -5.91 3.02
C ARG A 5 -19.10 -4.47 3.48
N CYS A 6 -20.13 -3.63 3.53
CA CYS A 6 -20.09 -2.33 4.19
C CYS A 6 -19.75 -2.45 5.68
N ASP A 7 -20.05 -3.59 6.31
CA ASP A 7 -19.82 -3.84 7.73
C ASP A 7 -18.48 -4.56 7.98
N GLN A 8 -17.78 -5.00 6.93
CA GLN A 8 -16.48 -5.67 7.01
C GLN A 8 -15.30 -4.71 6.74
N ILE A 9 -15.56 -3.59 6.06
CA ILE A 9 -14.55 -2.57 5.75
C ILE A 9 -14.99 -1.29 6.46
N SER A 10 -14.34 -1.03 7.58
CA SER A 10 -14.56 0.16 8.40
C SER A 10 -13.32 1.04 8.34
N LEU A 11 -13.37 2.07 7.49
CA LEU A 11 -12.25 3.02 7.35
C LEU A 11 -12.07 3.91 8.57
N SER A 12 -13.09 4.03 9.43
CA SER A 12 -12.97 4.69 10.73
C SER A 12 -12.13 3.89 11.73
N SER A 13 -11.95 2.58 11.51
CA SER A 13 -11.17 1.71 12.39
C SER A 13 -9.74 1.52 11.91
N THR A 14 -9.54 1.32 10.61
CA THR A 14 -8.21 1.27 9.99
C THR A 14 -8.32 1.43 8.47
N PRO A 15 -7.35 2.10 7.81
CA PRO A 15 -7.26 2.10 6.36
C PRO A 15 -6.56 0.84 5.80
N PHE A 16 -5.96 -0.01 6.64
CA PHE A 16 -5.15 -1.14 6.20
C PHE A 16 -5.91 -2.47 6.19
N TYR A 17 -5.75 -3.19 5.09
CA TYR A 17 -6.40 -4.49 4.89
C TYR A 17 -5.44 -5.50 4.25
N HIS A 18 -5.46 -6.72 4.76
CA HIS A 18 -4.92 -7.89 4.09
C HIS A 18 -6.00 -8.55 3.25
N VAL A 19 -5.73 -8.75 1.96
CA VAL A 19 -6.66 -9.27 0.99
C VAL A 19 -6.13 -10.53 0.31
N VAL A 20 -7.01 -11.52 0.12
CA VAL A 20 -6.67 -12.80 -0.51
C VAL A 20 -7.77 -13.21 -1.49
N SER A 21 -7.38 -13.61 -2.70
CA SER A 21 -8.25 -14.34 -3.63
C SER A 21 -7.60 -15.66 -4.02
N ARG A 22 -8.40 -16.74 -4.05
CA ARG A 22 -7.96 -18.10 -4.35
C ARG A 22 -8.80 -18.69 -5.48
N CYS A 23 -8.15 -19.41 -6.39
CA CYS A 23 -8.81 -20.08 -7.51
C CYS A 23 -9.51 -21.37 -7.07
N VAL A 24 -10.47 -21.83 -7.88
CA VAL A 24 -11.15 -23.12 -7.67
C VAL A 24 -10.14 -24.27 -7.74
N ARG A 25 -10.42 -25.37 -7.02
CA ARG A 25 -9.58 -26.58 -7.04
C ARG A 25 -9.32 -27.05 -8.47
N ARG A 26 -8.05 -27.35 -8.78
CA ARG A 26 -7.51 -27.71 -10.11
C ARG A 26 -7.37 -26.57 -11.12
N SER A 27 -7.86 -25.35 -10.82
CA SER A 27 -7.49 -24.16 -11.59
C SER A 27 -6.17 -23.62 -11.08
N TYR A 28 -5.14 -23.62 -11.93
CA TYR A 28 -3.87 -22.97 -11.64
C TYR A 28 -4.02 -21.47 -11.88
N LEU A 29 -3.84 -20.67 -10.83
CA LEU A 29 -3.69 -19.22 -11.02
C LEU A 29 -2.42 -18.96 -11.83
N CYS A 30 -1.33 -19.63 -11.42
CA CYS A 30 0.01 -19.55 -11.94
C CYS A 30 0.74 -20.89 -11.71
N GLY A 31 1.94 -21.06 -12.28
CA GLY A 31 2.78 -22.23 -12.01
C GLY A 31 2.56 -23.39 -12.99
N GLN A 32 3.14 -24.55 -12.69
CA GLN A 32 3.09 -25.71 -13.57
C GLN A 32 1.97 -26.68 -13.14
N ASP A 33 1.15 -27.07 -14.09
CA ASP A 33 0.24 -28.19 -13.94
C ASP A 33 0.98 -29.50 -14.22
N TYR A 34 1.22 -30.29 -13.18
CA TYR A 34 1.94 -31.55 -13.31
C TYR A 34 1.10 -32.66 -13.96
N VAL A 35 -0.22 -32.48 -14.09
CA VAL A 35 -1.09 -33.44 -14.75
C VAL A 35 -1.07 -33.20 -16.26
N THR A 36 -1.17 -31.95 -16.71
CA THR A 36 -1.22 -31.62 -18.15
C THR A 36 0.12 -31.18 -18.73
N GLY A 37 1.13 -30.91 -17.89
CA GLY A 37 2.43 -30.36 -18.27
C GLY A 37 2.42 -28.87 -18.62
N LYS A 38 1.25 -28.21 -18.64
CA LYS A 38 1.12 -26.79 -19.01
C LYS A 38 1.74 -25.87 -17.95
N CYS A 39 2.39 -24.80 -18.40
CA CYS A 39 2.99 -23.79 -17.54
C CYS A 39 2.21 -22.48 -17.63
N TYR A 40 1.76 -21.99 -16.48
CA TYR A 40 1.00 -20.74 -16.31
C TYR A 40 1.78 -19.67 -15.54
N LYS A 41 3.11 -19.82 -15.39
CA LYS A 41 3.95 -18.86 -14.64
C LYS A 41 3.87 -17.43 -15.20
N HIS A 42 3.68 -17.28 -16.51
CA HIS A 42 3.53 -15.97 -17.16
C HIS A 42 2.36 -15.15 -16.60
N ARG A 43 1.35 -15.79 -16.00
CA ARG A 43 0.22 -15.09 -15.37
C ARG A 43 0.66 -14.25 -14.16
N GLN A 44 1.77 -14.60 -13.48
CA GLN A 44 2.24 -13.86 -12.31
C GLN A 44 2.61 -12.42 -12.67
N GLN A 45 3.40 -12.24 -13.74
CA GLN A 45 3.79 -10.93 -14.24
C GLN A 45 2.56 -10.07 -14.58
N PHE A 46 1.60 -10.64 -15.31
CA PHE A 46 0.37 -9.94 -15.67
C PHE A 46 -0.45 -9.49 -14.43
N ILE A 47 -0.53 -10.36 -13.41
CA ILE A 47 -1.27 -10.04 -12.17
C ILE A 47 -0.56 -8.92 -11.40
N GLU A 48 0.76 -9.01 -11.26
CA GLU A 48 1.60 -7.98 -10.65
C GLU A 48 1.37 -6.63 -11.35
N GLU A 49 1.44 -6.64 -12.68
CA GLU A 49 1.27 -5.44 -13.46
C GLU A 49 -0.11 -4.81 -13.29
N ARG A 50 -1.14 -5.65 -13.26
CA ARG A 50 -2.51 -5.21 -13.02
C ARG A 50 -2.70 -4.62 -11.63
N ILE A 51 -2.08 -5.19 -10.60
CA ILE A 51 -2.10 -4.61 -9.24
C ILE A 51 -1.53 -3.18 -9.27
N ARG A 52 -0.40 -2.97 -9.97
CA ARG A 52 0.29 -1.67 -10.08
C ARG A 52 -0.46 -0.62 -10.88
N LEU A 53 -1.04 -1.00 -12.02
CA LEU A 53 -1.87 -0.08 -12.80
C LEU A 53 -3.14 0.29 -12.03
N LEU A 54 -3.80 -0.69 -11.41
CA LEU A 54 -5.02 -0.42 -10.63
C LEU A 54 -4.74 0.43 -9.40
N SER A 55 -3.62 0.24 -8.69
CA SER A 55 -3.28 1.09 -7.54
C SER A 55 -3.02 2.54 -7.95
N SER A 56 -2.60 2.77 -9.19
CA SER A 56 -2.43 4.12 -9.75
C SER A 56 -3.77 4.78 -10.12
N ILE A 57 -4.76 3.98 -10.50
CA ILE A 57 -6.10 4.42 -10.88
C ILE A 57 -6.99 4.64 -9.65
N PHE A 58 -6.91 3.75 -8.66
CA PHE A 58 -7.72 3.76 -7.44
C PHE A 58 -7.05 4.53 -6.30
N ALA A 59 -7.84 4.95 -5.32
CA ALA A 59 -7.36 5.53 -4.07
C ALA A 59 -6.95 4.40 -3.09
N VAL A 60 -6.11 3.50 -3.61
CA VAL A 60 -5.60 2.31 -2.93
C VAL A 60 -4.10 2.29 -3.12
N GLU A 61 -3.36 2.24 -2.02
CA GLU A 61 -1.91 2.09 -2.01
C GLU A 61 -1.55 0.63 -1.73
N ILE A 62 -0.53 0.12 -2.40
CA ILE A 62 -0.05 -1.25 -2.19
C ILE A 62 1.09 -1.22 -1.18
N VAL A 63 0.92 -1.92 -0.06
CA VAL A 63 1.93 -2.05 0.98
C VAL A 63 2.91 -3.17 0.63
N THR A 64 2.39 -4.37 0.35
CA THR A 64 3.16 -5.49 -0.19
C THR A 64 2.21 -6.49 -0.84
N TYR A 65 2.73 -7.46 -1.59
CA TYR A 65 1.96 -8.53 -2.21
C TYR A 65 2.81 -9.80 -2.37
N ALA A 66 2.16 -10.94 -2.59
CA ALA A 66 2.79 -12.18 -3.01
C ALA A 66 1.85 -12.97 -3.94
N ILE A 67 2.31 -13.27 -5.15
CA ILE A 67 1.52 -14.01 -6.16
C ILE A 67 1.94 -15.48 -6.13
N MET A 68 1.05 -16.33 -5.65
CA MET A 68 1.26 -17.77 -5.48
C MET A 68 0.63 -18.56 -6.65
N ALA A 69 0.89 -19.88 -6.69
CA ALA A 69 0.39 -20.75 -7.76
C ALA A 69 -1.14 -20.85 -7.86
N ASN A 70 -1.88 -20.73 -6.75
CA ASN A 70 -3.34 -20.87 -6.74
C ASN A 70 -4.09 -19.75 -6.01
N HIS A 71 -3.37 -18.73 -5.53
CA HIS A 71 -3.93 -17.57 -4.84
C HIS A 71 -2.92 -16.43 -4.84
N TYR A 72 -3.34 -15.24 -4.43
CA TYR A 72 -2.41 -14.16 -4.14
C TYR A 72 -2.76 -13.53 -2.79
N HIS A 73 -1.78 -12.85 -2.20
CA HIS A 73 -1.94 -12.02 -1.02
C HIS A 73 -1.58 -10.57 -1.38
N ILE A 74 -2.36 -9.61 -0.91
CA ILE A 74 -2.07 -8.18 -1.06
C ILE A 74 -2.36 -7.50 0.27
N VAL A 75 -1.42 -6.69 0.77
CA VAL A 75 -1.66 -5.75 1.86
C VAL A 75 -1.85 -4.38 1.23
N VAL A 76 -2.98 -3.74 1.52
CA VAL A 76 -3.37 -2.45 0.95
C VAL A 76 -3.65 -1.42 2.02
N LYS A 77 -3.52 -0.14 1.67
CA LYS A 77 -4.04 1.00 2.41
C LYS A 77 -5.06 1.72 1.54
N ILE A 78 -6.25 1.97 2.07
CA ILE A 78 -7.29 2.75 1.39
C ILE A 78 -7.12 4.21 1.79
N ASP A 79 -6.97 5.09 0.80
CA ASP A 79 -6.71 6.52 1.01
C ASP A 79 -7.92 7.36 0.59
N GLN A 80 -8.88 7.50 1.50
CA GLN A 80 -10.11 8.25 1.22
C GLN A 80 -9.83 9.75 1.00
N ASP A 81 -8.81 10.29 1.64
CA ASP A 81 -8.41 11.70 1.47
C ASP A 81 -7.89 11.94 0.05
N GLN A 82 -7.10 11.00 -0.48
CA GLN A 82 -6.70 11.05 -1.89
C GLN A 82 -7.91 11.03 -2.82
N ALA A 83 -8.90 10.15 -2.59
CA ALA A 83 -10.12 10.14 -3.41
C ALA A 83 -10.88 11.48 -3.34
N ASN A 84 -10.97 12.06 -2.16
CA ASN A 84 -11.70 13.31 -1.90
C ASN A 84 -10.98 14.55 -2.48
N SER A 85 -9.65 14.51 -2.60
CA SER A 85 -8.85 15.60 -3.18
C SER A 85 -8.94 15.70 -4.72
N TRP A 86 -9.44 14.68 -5.41
CA TRP A 86 -9.52 14.69 -6.86
C TRP A 86 -10.65 15.56 -7.39
N SER A 87 -10.32 16.37 -8.41
CA SER A 87 -11.31 17.07 -9.23
C SER A 87 -12.26 16.08 -9.94
N ASN A 88 -13.42 16.56 -10.40
CA ASN A 88 -14.33 15.73 -11.19
C ASN A 88 -13.67 15.23 -12.48
N GLU A 89 -12.84 16.07 -13.11
CA GLU A 89 -12.04 15.69 -14.28
C GLU A 89 -11.07 14.55 -13.96
N ASP A 90 -10.35 14.63 -12.84
CA ASP A 90 -9.39 13.62 -12.38
C ASP A 90 -10.05 12.27 -12.09
N VAL A 91 -11.20 12.30 -11.43
CA VAL A 91 -12.01 11.11 -11.15
C VAL A 91 -12.46 10.46 -12.44
N ILE A 92 -12.95 11.27 -13.39
CA ILE A 92 -13.42 10.79 -14.68
C ILE A 92 -12.27 10.20 -15.50
N LYS A 93 -11.10 10.84 -15.56
CA LYS A 93 -9.91 10.32 -16.27
C LYS A 93 -9.49 8.96 -15.73
N ARG A 94 -9.44 8.82 -14.40
CA ARG A 94 -9.17 7.54 -13.71
C ARG A 94 -10.21 6.48 -14.07
N TRP A 95 -11.49 6.81 -13.93
CA TRP A 95 -12.58 5.88 -14.27
C TRP A 95 -12.51 5.41 -15.72
N ARG A 96 -12.16 6.33 -16.63
CA ARG A 96 -12.04 6.05 -18.07
C ARG A 96 -10.85 5.18 -18.46
N CYS A 97 -9.90 4.98 -17.57
CA CYS A 97 -8.86 3.97 -17.76
C CYS A 97 -9.46 2.56 -17.86
N LEU A 98 -10.59 2.30 -17.21
CA LEU A 98 -11.20 0.96 -17.11
C LEU A 98 -12.55 0.86 -17.81
N PHE A 99 -13.30 1.96 -17.92
CA PHE A 99 -14.65 1.96 -18.45
C PHE A 99 -14.86 3.08 -19.47
N LYS A 100 -15.65 2.84 -20.52
CA LYS A 100 -15.83 3.84 -21.59
C LYS A 100 -16.43 5.16 -21.10
N GLY A 101 -17.38 5.06 -20.15
CA GLY A 101 -18.18 6.16 -19.63
C GLY A 101 -19.32 6.59 -20.58
N PRO A 102 -20.40 7.20 -20.08
CA PRO A 102 -21.48 7.77 -20.90
C PRO A 102 -20.98 8.86 -21.86
N LEU A 103 -21.70 9.13 -22.95
CA LEU A 103 -21.34 10.17 -23.94
C LEU A 103 -21.17 11.55 -23.30
N LEU A 104 -21.99 11.88 -22.30
CA LEU A 104 -21.90 13.12 -21.54
C LEU A 104 -20.52 13.34 -20.92
N VAL A 105 -19.98 12.31 -20.26
CA VAL A 105 -18.65 12.34 -19.64
C VAL A 105 -17.53 12.45 -20.69
N GLN A 106 -17.74 11.89 -21.89
CA GLN A 106 -16.80 12.02 -22.99
C GLN A 106 -16.78 13.44 -23.57
N ARG A 107 -17.96 14.08 -23.71
CA ARG A 107 -18.09 15.51 -24.10
C ARG A 107 -17.43 16.43 -23.08
N TYR A 108 -17.65 16.17 -21.78
CA TYR A 108 -17.04 16.92 -20.69
C TYR A 108 -15.51 16.95 -20.78
N LEU A 109 -14.88 15.78 -20.95
CA LEU A 109 -13.42 15.71 -21.08
C LEU A 109 -12.90 16.34 -22.37
N ALA A 110 -13.67 16.29 -23.44
CA ALA A 110 -13.35 16.97 -24.70
C ALA A 110 -13.55 18.50 -24.62
N LYS A 111 -13.82 19.05 -23.43
CA LYS A 111 -14.04 20.48 -23.17
C LYS A 111 -15.11 21.09 -24.09
N LYS A 112 -16.12 20.29 -24.46
CA LYS A 112 -17.29 20.78 -25.19
C LYS A 112 -18.18 21.58 -24.25
N GLN A 113 -18.92 22.54 -24.80
CA GLN A 113 -19.94 23.25 -24.02
C GLN A 113 -20.99 22.27 -23.51
N LEU A 114 -21.31 22.42 -22.24
CA LEU A 114 -22.36 21.72 -21.52
C LEU A 114 -23.29 22.77 -20.93
N ASP A 115 -24.59 22.49 -20.91
CA ASP A 115 -25.52 23.30 -20.14
C ASP A 115 -25.39 23.03 -18.63
N GLU A 116 -26.17 23.76 -17.82
CA GLU A 116 -26.13 23.65 -16.36
C GLU A 116 -26.56 22.26 -15.86
N LEU A 117 -27.57 21.65 -16.51
CA LEU A 117 -28.08 20.34 -16.13
C LEU A 117 -27.08 19.23 -16.49
N GLU A 118 -26.50 19.30 -17.69
CA GLU A 118 -25.43 18.42 -18.15
C GLU A 118 -24.21 18.51 -17.22
N THR A 119 -23.85 19.72 -16.77
CA THR A 119 -22.75 19.93 -15.82
C THR A 119 -23.05 19.31 -14.45
N ALA A 120 -24.27 19.48 -13.93
CA ALA A 120 -24.70 18.87 -12.68
C ALA A 120 -24.69 17.32 -12.76
N GLN A 121 -25.17 16.75 -13.87
CA GLN A 121 -25.14 15.30 -14.12
C GLN A 121 -23.70 14.75 -14.19
N VAL A 122 -22.77 15.49 -14.79
CA VAL A 122 -21.34 15.12 -14.77
C VAL A 122 -20.80 15.09 -13.34
N ALA A 123 -21.15 16.08 -12.51
CA ALA A 123 -20.72 16.13 -11.12
C ALA A 123 -21.27 14.95 -10.30
N GLU A 124 -22.54 14.56 -10.53
CA GLU A 124 -23.15 13.39 -9.89
C GLU A 124 -22.44 12.08 -10.31
N LEU A 125 -22.20 11.90 -11.62
CA LEU A 125 -21.45 10.75 -12.13
C LEU A 125 -20.04 10.69 -11.55
N ALA A 126 -19.35 11.83 -11.48
CA ALA A 126 -18.03 11.93 -10.85
C ALA A 126 -18.10 11.57 -9.36
N GLY A 127 -19.13 12.00 -8.63
CA GLY A 127 -19.37 11.59 -7.24
C GLY A 127 -19.45 10.07 -7.10
N CYS A 128 -20.28 9.43 -7.92
CA CYS A 128 -20.40 7.96 -7.94
C CYS A 128 -19.07 7.28 -8.28
N TYR A 129 -18.33 7.78 -9.28
CA TYR A 129 -17.04 7.21 -9.65
C TYR A 129 -15.98 7.38 -8.55
N ARG A 130 -15.99 8.51 -7.82
CA ARG A 130 -15.09 8.77 -6.70
C ARG A 130 -15.27 7.72 -5.60
N GLU A 131 -16.51 7.45 -5.19
CA GLU A 131 -16.81 6.40 -4.21
C GLU A 131 -16.32 5.02 -4.67
N ARG A 132 -16.50 4.70 -5.95
CA ARG A 132 -16.02 3.43 -6.52
C ARG A 132 -14.51 3.34 -6.55
N LEU A 133 -13.82 4.42 -6.92
CA LEU A 133 -12.36 4.49 -6.96
C LEU A 133 -11.72 4.48 -5.55
N GLY A 134 -12.47 4.85 -4.51
CA GLY A 134 -12.09 4.67 -3.09
C GLY A 134 -12.48 3.30 -2.51
N SER A 135 -13.18 2.45 -3.27
CA SER A 135 -13.71 1.19 -2.74
C SER A 135 -12.80 0.00 -3.04
N LEU A 136 -12.35 -0.67 -1.96
CA LEU A 136 -11.61 -1.93 -2.08
C LEU A 136 -12.40 -3.00 -2.85
N SER A 137 -13.72 -3.01 -2.74
CA SER A 137 -14.55 -3.99 -3.47
C SER A 137 -14.52 -3.76 -4.98
N TRP A 138 -14.50 -2.50 -5.42
CA TRP A 138 -14.36 -2.15 -6.83
C TRP A 138 -12.94 -2.39 -7.33
N PHE A 139 -11.92 -2.09 -6.51
CA PHE A 139 -10.54 -2.44 -6.81
C PHE A 139 -10.41 -3.95 -7.07
N MET A 140 -10.91 -4.78 -6.15
CA MET A 140 -10.85 -6.23 -6.26
C MET A 140 -11.68 -6.78 -7.42
N LYS A 141 -12.83 -6.16 -7.74
CA LYS A 141 -13.62 -6.51 -8.93
C LYS A 141 -12.80 -6.26 -10.20
N CYS A 142 -12.17 -5.09 -10.31
CA CYS A 142 -11.36 -4.72 -11.47
C CYS A 142 -10.09 -5.56 -11.57
N LEU A 143 -9.53 -6.03 -10.46
CA LEU A 143 -8.41 -6.97 -10.45
C LEU A 143 -8.84 -8.36 -10.92
N ASN A 144 -9.87 -8.93 -10.29
CA ASN A 144 -10.21 -10.34 -10.43
C ASN A 144 -10.94 -10.73 -11.71
N GLU A 145 -11.80 -9.86 -12.25
CA GLU A 145 -12.62 -10.22 -13.43
C GLU A 145 -11.74 -10.45 -14.67
N PRO A 146 -10.79 -9.57 -15.04
CA PRO A 146 -9.95 -9.81 -16.22
C PRO A 146 -8.99 -10.97 -16.07
N ILE A 147 -8.51 -11.25 -14.86
CA ILE A 147 -7.70 -12.45 -14.58
C ILE A 147 -8.53 -13.70 -14.87
N ALA A 148 -9.76 -13.79 -14.31
CA ALA A 148 -10.64 -14.93 -14.54
C ALA A 148 -11.00 -15.08 -16.02
N ARG A 149 -11.34 -13.98 -16.70
CA ARG A 149 -11.68 -13.98 -18.12
C ARG A 149 -10.51 -14.45 -18.99
N LYS A 150 -9.30 -13.94 -18.73
CA LYS A 150 -8.08 -14.33 -19.46
C LYS A 150 -7.72 -15.79 -19.21
N ALA A 151 -7.75 -16.23 -17.96
CA ALA A 151 -7.44 -17.61 -17.59
C ALA A 151 -8.45 -18.60 -18.20
N ASN A 152 -9.75 -18.35 -18.06
CA ASN A 152 -10.78 -19.21 -18.66
C ASN A 152 -10.67 -19.28 -20.19
N LYS A 153 -10.36 -18.15 -20.86
CA LYS A 153 -10.13 -18.11 -22.30
C LYS A 153 -8.90 -18.95 -22.71
N GLU A 154 -7.80 -18.82 -21.99
CA GLU A 154 -6.56 -19.58 -22.22
C GLU A 154 -6.75 -21.07 -21.94
N ASP A 155 -7.50 -21.40 -20.90
CA ASP A 155 -7.80 -22.78 -20.49
C ASP A 155 -8.93 -23.40 -21.32
N GLN A 156 -9.53 -22.64 -22.25
CA GLN A 156 -10.65 -23.04 -23.10
C GLN A 156 -11.84 -23.59 -22.30
N CYS A 157 -12.14 -22.96 -21.16
CA CYS A 157 -13.19 -23.40 -20.25
C CYS A 157 -14.16 -22.26 -19.90
N SER A 158 -15.32 -22.65 -19.39
CA SER A 158 -16.35 -21.74 -18.88
C SER A 158 -16.65 -22.04 -17.42
N GLY A 159 -17.02 -21.03 -16.63
CA GLY A 159 -17.47 -21.20 -15.25
C GLY A 159 -16.68 -20.37 -14.24
N HIS A 160 -16.82 -20.72 -12.97
CA HIS A 160 -16.18 -20.00 -11.87
C HIS A 160 -14.67 -20.28 -11.81
N PHE A 161 -13.88 -19.21 -11.92
CA PHE A 161 -12.43 -19.27 -11.76
C PHE A 161 -11.99 -19.10 -10.30
N TRP A 162 -12.64 -18.19 -9.56
CA TRP A 162 -12.36 -17.92 -8.15
C TRP A 162 -13.24 -18.79 -7.25
N GLU A 163 -12.66 -19.40 -6.20
CA GLU A 163 -13.37 -20.28 -5.25
C GLU A 163 -14.52 -19.56 -4.55
N SER A 164 -14.30 -18.29 -4.21
CA SER A 164 -15.27 -17.44 -3.56
C SER A 164 -14.94 -15.98 -3.82
N ARG A 165 -15.70 -15.08 -3.19
CA ARG A 165 -15.32 -13.67 -3.12
C ARG A 165 -13.97 -13.53 -2.39
N PHE A 166 -13.25 -12.44 -2.64
CA PHE A 166 -12.01 -12.17 -1.91
C PHE A 166 -12.26 -12.12 -0.40
N LYS A 167 -11.26 -12.55 0.38
CA LYS A 167 -11.22 -12.36 1.84
C LYS A 167 -10.52 -11.05 2.15
N SER A 168 -10.99 -10.34 3.16
CA SER A 168 -10.35 -9.12 3.67
C SER A 168 -10.27 -9.16 5.19
N GLN A 169 -9.09 -8.88 5.73
CA GLN A 169 -8.83 -8.78 7.16
C GLN A 169 -8.31 -7.37 7.48
N ALA A 170 -9.00 -6.66 8.37
CA ALA A 170 -8.56 -5.35 8.85
C ALA A 170 -7.31 -5.49 9.72
N LEU A 171 -6.33 -4.59 9.53
CA LEU A 171 -5.07 -4.53 10.29
C LEU A 171 -5.11 -3.30 11.21
N LEU A 172 -5.41 -3.53 12.49
CA LEU A 172 -5.84 -2.47 13.42
C LEU A 172 -4.69 -1.66 14.05
N ASN A 173 -3.45 -2.11 13.93
CA ASN A 173 -2.28 -1.45 14.52
C ASN A 173 -0.98 -1.80 13.77
N ASP A 174 0.11 -1.10 14.10
CA ASP A 174 1.43 -1.29 13.49
C ASP A 174 1.92 -2.73 13.57
N ALA A 175 1.77 -3.38 14.73
CA ALA A 175 2.22 -4.76 14.93
C ALA A 175 1.47 -5.73 13.99
N ALA A 176 0.15 -5.57 13.83
CA ALA A 176 -0.67 -6.35 12.91
C ALA A 176 -0.27 -6.08 11.45
N LEU A 177 0.00 -4.81 11.10
CA LEU A 177 0.46 -4.43 9.76
C LEU A 177 1.80 -5.08 9.41
N LEU A 178 2.82 -4.86 10.25
CA LEU A 178 4.17 -5.36 10.02
C LEU A 178 4.25 -6.89 10.04
N SER A 179 3.54 -7.53 10.98
CA SER A 179 3.46 -8.99 11.03
C SER A 179 2.77 -9.57 9.79
N CYS A 180 1.71 -8.91 9.29
CA CYS A 180 1.02 -9.33 8.08
C CYS A 180 1.90 -9.15 6.84
N MET A 181 2.61 -8.02 6.72
CA MET A 181 3.56 -7.79 5.64
C MET A 181 4.63 -8.89 5.60
N ALA A 182 5.29 -9.15 6.74
CA ALA A 182 6.29 -10.21 6.85
C ALA A 182 5.69 -11.60 6.53
N TYR A 183 4.45 -11.86 6.97
CA TYR A 183 3.73 -13.08 6.60
C TYR A 183 3.56 -13.20 5.08
N VAL A 184 3.18 -12.11 4.39
CA VAL A 184 2.97 -12.09 2.95
C VAL A 184 4.27 -12.34 2.19
N ASP A 185 5.33 -11.61 2.51
CA ASP A 185 6.63 -11.73 1.83
C ASP A 185 7.32 -13.09 2.09
N LEU A 186 7.00 -13.76 3.21
CA LEU A 186 7.49 -15.12 3.52
C LEU A 186 6.64 -16.25 2.90
N ASN A 187 5.49 -15.96 2.29
CA ASN A 187 4.62 -17.03 1.77
C ASN A 187 5.28 -17.90 0.69
N PRO A 188 6.04 -17.37 -0.28
CA PRO A 188 6.76 -18.20 -1.24
C PRO A 188 7.74 -19.17 -0.57
N VAL A 189 8.47 -18.73 0.46
CA VAL A 189 9.38 -19.58 1.24
C VAL A 189 8.60 -20.67 1.97
N ARG A 190 7.47 -20.30 2.62
CA ARG A 190 6.58 -21.26 3.31
C ARG A 190 5.96 -22.30 2.40
N ALA A 191 5.68 -21.94 1.16
CA ALA A 191 5.19 -22.85 0.14
C ALA A 191 6.30 -23.67 -0.54
N ASN A 192 7.58 -23.47 -0.16
CA ASN A 192 8.74 -24.06 -0.83
C ASN A 192 8.84 -23.69 -2.32
N ALA A 193 8.33 -22.51 -2.67
CA ALA A 193 8.44 -21.94 -4.01
C ALA A 193 9.71 -21.09 -4.20
N ALA A 194 10.34 -20.68 -3.09
CA ALA A 194 11.61 -19.96 -3.05
C ALA A 194 12.41 -20.40 -1.80
N SER A 195 13.74 -20.28 -1.85
CA SER A 195 14.61 -20.61 -0.73
C SER A 195 14.76 -19.45 0.27
N THR A 196 14.72 -18.21 -0.21
CA THR A 196 14.82 -16.98 0.60
C THR A 196 13.78 -15.95 0.16
N PRO A 197 13.35 -15.02 1.04
CA PRO A 197 12.38 -13.99 0.66
C PRO A 197 12.88 -13.11 -0.50
N GLU A 198 14.16 -12.73 -0.51
CA GLU A 198 14.76 -11.90 -1.57
C GLU A 198 14.87 -12.60 -2.94
N SER A 199 14.75 -13.92 -3.01
CA SER A 199 14.70 -14.69 -4.26
C SER A 199 13.28 -14.90 -4.82
N SER A 200 12.27 -14.37 -4.13
CA SER A 200 10.86 -14.56 -4.49
C SER A 200 10.39 -13.52 -5.50
N GLU A 201 10.52 -13.82 -6.80
CA GLU A 201 10.38 -12.85 -7.91
C GLU A 201 9.10 -11.99 -7.87
N HIS A 202 7.93 -12.58 -7.58
CA HIS A 202 6.63 -11.89 -7.66
C HIS A 202 6.10 -11.47 -6.28
N THR A 203 6.94 -10.74 -5.52
CA THR A 203 6.63 -10.23 -4.18
C THR A 203 6.92 -8.73 -4.05
N GLY A 204 6.22 -8.07 -3.12
CA GLY A 204 6.46 -6.67 -2.82
C GLY A 204 7.85 -6.44 -2.22
N LEU A 205 8.40 -7.38 -1.45
CA LEU A 205 9.78 -7.32 -0.99
C LEU A 205 10.78 -7.34 -2.16
N ARG A 206 10.58 -8.22 -3.15
CA ARG A 206 11.44 -8.25 -4.35
C ARG A 206 11.36 -6.95 -5.13
N GLU A 207 10.16 -6.42 -5.37
CA GLU A 207 9.97 -5.16 -6.10
C GLU A 207 10.71 -4.00 -5.41
N ARG A 208 10.76 -3.99 -4.07
CA ARG A 208 11.48 -2.95 -3.31
C ARG A 208 13.00 -3.07 -3.43
N LEU A 209 13.51 -4.30 -3.42
CA LEU A 209 14.95 -4.56 -3.57
C LEU A 209 15.42 -4.28 -4.99
N GLU A 210 14.61 -4.63 -5.98
CA GLU A 210 14.96 -4.49 -7.39
C GLU A 210 13.74 -4.02 -8.21
N PRO A 211 13.49 -2.70 -8.28
CA PRO A 211 12.36 -2.16 -9.04
C PRO A 211 12.52 -2.40 -10.55
N ARG A 212 11.73 -3.34 -11.10
CA ARG A 212 11.78 -3.75 -12.52
C ARG A 212 10.51 -3.43 -13.32
N PHE A 213 9.57 -2.68 -12.75
CA PHE A 213 8.27 -2.44 -13.36
C PHE A 213 8.37 -1.64 -14.68
N ASN A 214 8.05 -2.28 -15.82
CA ASN A 214 8.00 -1.62 -17.12
C ASN A 214 6.58 -1.10 -17.42
N LEU A 215 6.35 0.18 -17.13
CA LEU A 215 5.04 0.82 -17.31
C LEU A 215 4.54 0.74 -18.76
N GLN A 216 5.41 0.97 -19.74
CA GLN A 216 5.02 1.01 -21.15
C GLN A 216 4.54 -0.36 -21.63
N GLN A 217 5.26 -1.41 -21.26
CA GLN A 217 4.89 -2.79 -21.55
C GLN A 217 3.59 -3.18 -20.84
N ALA A 218 3.49 -2.94 -19.53
CA ALA A 218 2.32 -3.27 -18.73
C ALA A 218 1.04 -2.61 -19.27
N VAL A 219 1.12 -1.33 -19.66
CA VAL A 219 -0.02 -0.62 -20.28
C VAL A 219 -0.38 -1.25 -21.62
N ARG A 220 0.60 -1.52 -22.48
CA ARG A 220 0.36 -2.14 -23.81
C ARG A 220 -0.35 -3.48 -23.68
N GLU A 221 0.15 -4.39 -22.85
CA GLU A 221 -0.44 -5.73 -22.68
C GLU A 221 -1.87 -5.68 -22.14
N GLN A 222 -2.19 -4.70 -21.29
CA GLN A 222 -3.55 -4.56 -20.76
C GLN A 222 -4.52 -3.87 -21.72
N LEU A 223 -4.02 -3.00 -22.61
CA LEU A 223 -4.79 -2.48 -23.73
C LEU A 223 -5.13 -3.60 -24.73
N ASP A 224 -4.15 -4.42 -25.10
CA ASP A 224 -4.32 -5.52 -26.07
C ASP A 224 -5.34 -6.56 -25.60
N THR A 225 -5.43 -6.79 -24.28
CA THR A 225 -6.42 -7.70 -23.68
C THR A 225 -7.79 -7.05 -23.42
N GLY A 226 -7.94 -5.75 -23.68
CA GLY A 226 -9.14 -4.98 -23.34
C GLY A 226 -9.41 -4.89 -21.83
N SER A 227 -8.39 -5.13 -21.01
CA SER A 227 -8.47 -5.04 -19.54
C SER A 227 -8.24 -3.60 -19.05
N LEU A 228 -7.76 -2.75 -19.95
CA LEU A 228 -7.54 -1.32 -19.82
C LEU A 228 -7.98 -0.67 -21.14
N LEU A 229 -8.49 0.55 -21.08
CA LEU A 229 -8.90 1.32 -22.28
C LEU A 229 -7.94 2.47 -22.59
N ARG A 230 -7.21 2.94 -21.58
CA ARG A 230 -6.23 4.03 -21.62
C ARG A 230 -5.49 4.07 -20.27
N PHE A 231 -4.36 4.76 -20.21
CA PHE A 231 -3.66 5.03 -18.95
C PHE A 231 -3.10 6.44 -18.97
N GLU A 232 -3.83 7.37 -18.36
CA GLU A 232 -3.53 8.82 -18.38
C GLU A 232 -3.22 9.34 -16.96
N VAL A 233 -2.73 8.46 -16.08
CA VAL A 233 -2.44 8.76 -14.67
C VAL A 233 -0.99 8.43 -14.35
N PRO A 234 -0.35 9.14 -13.41
CA PRO A 234 1.01 8.80 -12.99
C PRO A 234 1.04 7.44 -12.31
N LEU A 235 2.12 6.67 -12.55
CA LEU A 235 2.36 5.41 -11.86
C LEU A 235 2.57 5.69 -10.37
N LYS A 236 1.74 5.07 -9.52
CA LYS A 236 1.88 5.12 -8.07
C LYS A 236 2.90 4.08 -7.61
N PRO A 237 3.89 4.44 -6.75
CA PRO A 237 4.82 3.48 -6.15
C PRO A 237 4.14 2.58 -5.10
N LEU A 238 4.85 1.57 -4.59
CA LEU A 238 4.45 0.92 -3.32
C LEU A 238 4.46 1.97 -2.20
N LEU A 239 3.64 1.77 -1.18
CA LEU A 239 3.64 2.60 0.01
C LEU A 239 5.05 2.66 0.60
N LYS A 240 5.58 3.86 0.81
CA LYS A 240 6.96 4.04 1.28
C LYS A 240 7.07 3.69 2.76
N PHE A 241 8.25 3.20 3.15
CA PHE A 241 8.64 3.16 4.56
C PHE A 241 8.93 4.58 5.04
N LYS A 242 8.68 4.86 6.32
CA LYS A 242 9.13 6.12 6.91
C LYS A 242 10.66 6.14 6.86
N SER A 243 11.24 7.22 6.34
CA SER A 243 12.69 7.39 6.38
C SER A 243 13.15 7.53 7.83
N SER A 244 14.23 6.86 8.18
CA SER A 244 14.94 7.05 9.46
C SER A 244 15.55 8.46 9.59
N THR A 245 15.54 9.25 8.51
CA THR A 245 15.84 10.68 8.50
C THR A 245 14.54 11.47 8.58
N VAL A 246 14.25 12.03 9.75
CA VAL A 246 13.43 13.23 9.85
C VAL A 246 14.20 14.30 9.06
N GLU A 247 13.66 14.75 7.94
CA GLU A 247 14.11 16.00 7.34
C GLU A 247 13.93 17.08 8.40
N ALA A 248 15.06 17.57 8.92
CA ALA A 248 15.10 18.83 9.62
C ALA A 248 14.49 19.85 8.66
N ALA A 249 13.33 20.39 9.02
CA ALA A 249 12.78 21.54 8.34
C ALA A 249 13.86 22.63 8.34
N ASN A 250 14.38 22.93 7.16
CA ASN A 250 15.24 24.07 6.91
C ASN A 250 14.48 25.33 7.36
N SER A 251 14.94 25.94 8.45
CA SER A 251 14.71 27.35 8.75
C SER A 251 16.04 28.07 8.66
N ASP A 252 16.56 28.20 7.45
CA ASP A 252 17.58 29.17 7.11
C ASP A 252 17.08 29.94 5.89
N ASN A 253 16.35 31.02 6.15
CA ASN A 253 16.62 32.26 5.44
C ASN A 253 16.20 33.45 6.28
N CYS A 254 17.22 34.23 6.60
CA CYS A 254 17.20 35.60 7.06
C CYS A 254 16.41 36.47 6.06
N ASP A 255 15.58 37.38 6.56
CA ASP A 255 15.67 38.80 6.20
C ASP A 255 14.84 39.68 7.15
N THR A 256 15.42 40.85 7.36
CA THR A 256 15.05 41.96 8.24
C THR A 256 13.66 42.55 7.97
N ILE A 257 13.01 43.11 9.01
CA ILE A 257 12.41 44.47 9.06
C ILE A 257 11.44 44.63 10.27
N GLU A 258 11.75 45.67 11.05
CA GLU A 258 10.92 46.59 11.85
C GLU A 258 10.05 46.17 13.06
N HIS A 259 10.28 46.94 14.13
CA HIS A 259 9.39 47.21 15.24
C HIS A 259 7.95 47.53 14.80
N SER A 260 6.94 46.86 15.35
CA SER A 260 5.89 47.51 16.16
C SER A 260 4.75 46.57 16.60
N ARG A 261 4.26 46.86 17.82
CA ARG A 261 2.91 46.62 18.38
C ARG A 261 2.55 45.21 18.88
N ILE A 262 2.58 45.13 20.21
CA ILE A 262 1.90 44.19 21.09
C ILE A 262 0.38 44.24 20.82
N ALA A 263 -0.22 43.10 20.46
CA ALA A 263 -1.64 42.83 20.63
C ALA A 263 -1.80 41.41 21.21
N LYS A 264 -2.53 41.32 22.32
CA LYS A 264 -2.71 40.11 23.15
C LYS A 264 -3.43 38.98 22.36
N PRO A 265 -3.02 37.71 22.50
CA PRO A 265 -3.80 36.60 21.94
C PRO A 265 -5.01 36.28 22.83
N ASN A 266 -6.18 36.20 22.20
CA ASN A 266 -7.42 35.64 22.75
C ASN A 266 -7.28 34.09 22.83
N PRO A 267 -7.87 33.42 23.83
CA PRO A 267 -7.76 31.98 23.98
C PRO A 267 -8.72 31.28 23.00
N VAL A 268 -8.19 30.65 21.95
CA VAL A 268 -8.94 29.68 21.16
C VAL A 268 -8.65 28.27 21.70
N SER A 269 -9.73 27.60 22.06
CA SER A 269 -9.87 26.24 22.55
C SER A 269 -8.99 25.22 21.80
N ARG A 270 -8.04 24.61 22.50
CA ARG A 270 -7.36 23.37 22.09
C ARG A 270 -8.35 22.22 22.21
N GLY A 271 -8.91 21.79 21.08
CA GLY A 271 -9.54 20.47 20.98
C GLY A 271 -8.48 19.38 21.19
N LEU A 272 -8.76 18.44 22.09
CA LEU A 272 -7.97 17.23 22.31
C LEU A 272 -8.08 16.36 21.05
N ALA A 273 -7.01 16.30 20.25
CA ALA A 273 -6.91 15.30 19.20
C ALA A 273 -6.90 13.91 19.84
N THR A 274 -7.75 13.01 19.37
CA THR A 274 -7.83 11.65 19.90
C THR A 274 -6.64 10.83 19.40
N ASP A 275 -6.26 9.76 20.13
CA ASP A 275 -5.17 8.86 19.69
C ASP A 275 -5.39 8.28 18.28
N GLN A 276 -6.66 8.15 17.86
CA GLN A 276 -7.03 7.73 16.51
C GLN A 276 -6.66 8.77 15.44
N ASP A 277 -6.86 10.07 15.73
CA ASP A 277 -6.50 11.16 14.81
C ASP A 277 -4.97 11.27 14.62
N ALA A 278 -4.21 10.99 15.69
CA ALA A 278 -2.76 10.95 15.66
C ALA A 278 -2.24 9.75 14.84
N LEU A 279 -2.76 8.54 15.08
CA LEU A 279 -2.45 7.34 14.28
C LEU A 279 -2.78 7.54 12.79
N GLN A 280 -3.93 8.14 12.47
CA GLN A 280 -4.33 8.38 11.09
C GLN A 280 -3.45 9.41 10.36
N LYS A 281 -2.97 10.45 11.07
CA LYS A 281 -1.93 11.36 10.54
C LYS A 281 -0.60 10.65 10.31
N ASP A 282 -0.24 9.71 11.18
CA ASP A 282 1.06 9.04 11.13
C ASP A 282 1.16 8.04 9.96
N TYR A 283 0.04 7.43 9.53
CA TYR A 283 -0.02 6.59 8.33
C TYR A 283 -0.13 7.36 7.00
N LYS A 284 -0.40 8.68 7.04
CA LYS A 284 -0.17 9.52 5.84
C LYS A 284 1.30 9.55 5.45
N LEU A 285 2.21 9.37 6.41
CA LEU A 285 3.65 9.47 6.22
C LEU A 285 4.31 8.17 5.74
N GLY A 286 3.62 7.03 5.77
CA GLY A 286 4.11 5.74 5.25
C GLY A 286 3.98 4.57 6.23
N ILE A 287 4.68 3.47 5.91
CA ILE A 287 4.78 2.27 6.75
C ILE A 287 5.58 2.62 8.02
N PRO A 288 5.11 2.25 9.23
CA PRO A 288 5.63 2.72 10.52
C PRO A 288 6.95 2.04 10.95
N CYS A 289 7.90 1.87 10.04
CA CYS A 289 9.26 1.45 10.34
C CYS A 289 10.22 1.86 9.20
N SER A 290 11.52 1.71 9.43
CA SER A 290 12.51 1.77 8.36
C SER A 290 12.48 0.51 7.51
N PHE A 291 12.94 0.59 6.26
CA PHE A 291 13.05 -0.59 5.41
C PHE A 291 14.05 -1.62 5.97
N ASP A 292 15.16 -1.17 6.56
CA ASP A 292 16.18 -2.05 7.14
C ASP A 292 15.65 -2.84 8.34
N ASP A 293 14.86 -2.20 9.20
CA ASP A 293 14.23 -2.89 10.34
C ASP A 293 13.14 -3.85 9.87
N TYR A 294 12.43 -3.50 8.79
CA TYR A 294 11.51 -4.43 8.16
C TYR A 294 12.23 -5.68 7.62
N LEU A 295 13.38 -5.52 6.95
CA LEU A 295 14.18 -6.65 6.48
C LEU A 295 14.60 -7.56 7.64
N LYS A 296 15.09 -6.99 8.75
CA LYS A 296 15.42 -7.77 9.96
C LYS A 296 14.19 -8.51 10.52
N LEU A 297 13.03 -7.86 10.55
CA LEU A 297 11.77 -8.49 10.99
C LEU A 297 11.41 -9.69 10.11
N VAL A 298 11.54 -9.57 8.79
CA VAL A 298 11.28 -10.67 7.84
C VAL A 298 12.23 -11.84 8.09
N ASP A 299 13.54 -11.58 8.23
CA ASP A 299 14.54 -12.62 8.48
C ASP A 299 14.32 -13.33 9.82
N PHE A 300 14.09 -12.56 10.89
CA PHE A 300 13.77 -13.08 12.21
C PHE A 300 12.50 -13.96 12.16
N SER A 301 11.43 -13.46 11.53
CA SER A 301 10.16 -14.17 11.41
C SER A 301 10.29 -15.47 10.61
N GLY A 302 11.13 -15.50 9.57
CA GLY A 302 11.39 -16.70 8.80
C GLY A 302 12.22 -17.75 9.56
N ARG A 303 13.15 -17.33 10.42
CA ARG A 303 13.96 -18.22 11.28
C ARG A 303 13.21 -18.73 12.52
N ALA A 304 12.22 -17.98 13.01
CA ALA A 304 11.41 -18.39 14.16
C ALA A 304 10.49 -19.59 13.85
N ILE A 305 10.31 -19.93 12.57
CA ILE A 305 9.59 -21.14 12.15
C ILE A 305 10.45 -22.35 12.50
N ARG A 306 9.86 -23.34 13.19
CA ARG A 306 10.57 -24.55 13.63
C ARG A 306 11.31 -25.22 12.45
N PRO A 307 12.58 -25.64 12.59
CA PRO A 307 13.41 -26.08 11.47
C PRO A 307 12.84 -27.21 10.60
N HIS A 308 12.03 -28.09 11.18
CA HIS A 308 11.38 -29.21 10.49
C HIS A 308 10.06 -28.84 9.80
N LYS A 309 9.60 -27.59 9.93
CA LYS A 309 8.37 -27.11 9.29
C LYS A 309 8.72 -26.46 7.94
N LYS A 310 7.85 -26.68 6.96
CA LYS A 310 7.94 -26.02 5.64
C LYS A 310 8.01 -24.51 5.83
N GLY A 311 8.97 -23.86 5.19
CA GLY A 311 9.19 -22.42 5.28
C GLY A 311 10.17 -21.92 6.30
N ALA A 312 10.83 -22.80 7.06
CA ALA A 312 11.89 -22.38 7.96
C ALA A 312 13.10 -21.88 7.17
N LEU A 313 13.54 -20.65 7.45
CA LEU A 313 14.83 -20.17 6.96
C LEU A 313 15.94 -20.87 7.74
N ALA A 314 16.93 -21.41 7.02
CA ALA A 314 18.04 -22.11 7.64
C ALA A 314 18.86 -21.18 8.55
N HIS A 315 19.14 -21.60 9.78
CA HIS A 315 19.97 -20.83 10.71
C HIS A 315 21.40 -20.60 10.19
N SER A 316 21.87 -21.45 9.27
CA SER A 316 23.18 -21.31 8.60
C SER A 316 23.25 -20.17 7.58
N LEU A 317 22.12 -19.63 7.11
CA LEU A 317 22.14 -18.48 6.20
C LEU A 317 22.63 -17.24 6.94
N PRO A 318 23.51 -16.40 6.34
CA PRO A 318 23.83 -15.09 6.88
C PRO A 318 22.56 -14.24 7.08
N PRO A 319 22.52 -13.28 8.02
CA PRO A 319 21.42 -12.32 8.15
C PRO A 319 21.06 -11.63 6.82
N ILE A 320 19.79 -11.30 6.62
CA ILE A 320 19.31 -10.77 5.33
C ILE A 320 20.07 -9.54 4.85
N LEU A 321 20.45 -8.63 5.75
CA LEU A 321 21.22 -7.43 5.37
C LEU A 321 22.58 -7.79 4.78
N GLN A 322 23.26 -8.79 5.35
CA GLN A 322 24.53 -9.30 4.82
C GLN A 322 24.33 -10.00 3.47
N ARG A 323 23.25 -10.77 3.30
CA ARG A 323 22.92 -11.40 2.00
C ARG A 323 22.64 -10.38 0.91
N LEU A 324 22.10 -9.21 1.28
CA LEU A 324 21.83 -8.09 0.38
C LEU A 324 23.04 -7.16 0.19
N GLY A 325 24.18 -7.42 0.83
CA GLY A 325 25.36 -6.55 0.75
C GLY A 325 25.18 -5.18 1.42
N ILE A 326 24.20 -5.04 2.32
CA ILE A 326 23.94 -3.81 3.06
C ILE A 326 24.88 -3.78 4.27
N ALA A 327 25.83 -2.84 4.28
CA ALA A 327 26.92 -2.81 5.25
C ALA A 327 26.44 -2.50 6.68
N ASP A 328 26.86 -3.34 7.66
CA ASP A 328 26.54 -3.25 9.10
C ASP A 328 26.91 -1.91 9.77
N LYS A 329 27.69 -1.04 9.10
CA LYS A 329 28.23 0.22 9.65
C LYS A 329 27.16 1.25 10.05
N GLN A 330 26.03 1.34 9.34
CA GLN A 330 24.93 2.23 9.73
C GLN A 330 24.14 1.71 10.95
N TRP A 331 24.06 0.39 11.12
CA TRP A 331 23.38 -0.22 12.26
C TRP A 331 24.18 -0.04 13.56
N LEU A 332 25.50 -0.18 13.50
CA LEU A 332 26.36 0.07 14.66
C LEU A 332 26.27 1.54 15.10
N GLU A 333 26.24 2.50 14.19
CA GLU A 333 26.10 3.92 14.54
C GLU A 333 24.75 4.26 15.18
N GLN A 334 23.65 3.65 14.72
CA GLN A 334 22.30 3.90 15.27
C GLN A 334 22.02 3.13 16.57
N ALA A 335 22.45 1.88 16.68
CA ALA A 335 22.27 1.06 17.87
C ALA A 335 23.12 1.54 19.06
N THR A 336 24.33 2.06 18.80
CA THR A 336 25.23 2.54 19.88
C THR A 336 24.93 3.97 20.32
N ARG A 337 24.15 4.76 19.55
CA ARG A 337 23.74 6.14 19.89
C ARG A 337 22.27 6.29 20.29
N PHE A 338 21.53 5.18 20.41
CA PHE A 338 20.11 5.17 20.70
C PHE A 338 19.74 5.94 21.99
N GLU A 339 20.49 5.74 23.07
CA GLU A 339 20.25 6.48 24.32
C GLU A 339 20.65 7.97 24.24
N CYS A 340 21.67 8.31 23.46
CA CYS A 340 22.17 9.69 23.36
C CYS A 340 21.21 10.59 22.54
N LEU A 341 20.50 10.00 21.57
CA LEU A 341 19.55 10.70 20.69
C LEU A 341 18.17 10.93 21.36
N TYR A 342 17.75 10.05 22.28
CA TYR A 342 16.42 10.12 22.89
C TYR A 342 16.40 10.67 24.33
N ARG A 343 17.51 10.67 25.06
CA ARG A 343 17.56 11.21 26.44
C ARG A 343 17.57 12.76 26.49
N ARG A 344 17.95 13.45 25.41
CA ARG A 344 17.93 14.93 25.35
C ARG A 344 16.55 15.56 25.13
N ARG A 345 15.52 14.80 24.71
CA ARG A 345 14.18 15.33 24.45
C ARG A 345 13.18 15.17 25.61
N GLN A 346 13.51 14.41 26.66
CA GLN A 346 12.66 14.29 27.86
C GLN A 346 13.13 15.10 29.08
N VAL A 347 14.34 15.67 29.07
CA VAL A 347 14.87 16.44 30.21
C VAL A 347 14.67 17.97 30.05
N GLY A 348 14.29 18.45 28.86
CA GLY A 348 14.04 19.89 28.60
C GLY A 348 12.63 20.39 28.95
N ALA A 349 11.74 19.53 29.47
CA ALA A 349 10.33 19.88 29.70
C ALA A 349 9.85 19.71 31.15
N MET A 350 10.76 19.50 32.12
CA MET A 350 10.42 19.43 33.54
C MET A 350 11.53 20.00 34.44
N THR A 351 11.84 21.30 34.33
CA THR A 351 12.45 22.07 35.44
C THR A 351 12.23 23.56 35.20
N THR A 352 11.02 24.05 35.43
CA THR A 352 10.80 25.47 35.76
C THR A 352 9.49 25.63 36.52
N ALA A 353 9.47 25.14 37.76
CA ALA A 353 8.55 25.62 38.78
C ALA A 353 9.14 25.26 40.14
N GLN A 354 9.19 26.24 41.03
CA GLN A 354 9.60 26.19 42.44
C GLN A 354 11.10 26.30 42.70
N THR A 355 11.60 27.52 42.86
CA THR A 355 12.33 27.97 44.07
C THR A 355 12.35 29.51 44.10
N GLU A 356 11.24 30.13 44.50
CA GLU A 356 11.30 31.42 45.19
C GLU A 356 11.22 31.11 46.67
N LEU A 357 12.33 31.26 47.39
CA LEU A 357 12.41 31.66 48.79
C LEU A 357 13.87 31.55 49.29
N VAL A 358 14.38 32.71 49.73
CA VAL A 358 15.30 32.89 50.87
C VAL A 358 16.82 32.98 50.58
N ASN A 359 17.30 34.22 50.78
CA ASN A 359 18.61 34.69 51.27
C ASN A 359 19.80 34.79 50.30
N HIS A 360 20.23 36.02 50.01
CA HIS A 360 21.33 36.66 50.77
C HIS A 360 21.37 38.18 50.55
N GLN A 361 21.43 38.90 51.69
CA GLN A 361 22.10 40.17 51.99
C GLN A 361 22.18 41.30 50.97
#